data_AF-A0A961L792-F1
#
_entry.id   AF-A0A961L792-F1
#
_cell.length_a   1.000
_cell.length_b   1.000
_cell.length_c   1.000
_cell.angle_alpha   90.00
_cell.angle_beta   90.00
_cell.angle_gamma   90.00
#
_symmetry.space_group_name_H-M   'P 1'
#
loop_
_entity.id
_entity.type
_entity.pdbx_description
1 polymer ?
#
loop_
_entity_poly.entity_id
_entity_poly.type
_entity_poly.pdbx_seq_one_letter_code
_entity_poly.pdbx_strand_id
1 'polypeptide(L)'
;MALPIIGADERLAQRKGIKGVIFGRSGIGKTSLLWTLNASTTLFLDLEAGDLAVEGLEIDTLRPRTWKECRDFAVFIGGPNPALREDQPYSQAHFDEVCGRYGDPTVMGKYETVFIDSITVAGRLCFQ
;
A
#
# COMPACT_ATOMS: atom_id res chain seq x y z
N MET A 1 17.13 -20.91 -21.44
CA MET A 1 16.10 -20.59 -20.43
C MET A 1 15.04 -21.68 -20.50
N ALA A 2 14.72 -22.32 -19.37
CA ALA A 2 13.64 -23.30 -19.29
C ALA A 2 12.29 -22.58 -19.24
N LEU A 3 11.23 -23.22 -19.74
CA LEU A 3 9.85 -22.73 -19.57
C LEU A 3 9.56 -22.67 -18.05
N PRO A 4 9.16 -21.50 -17.49
CA PRO A 4 8.88 -21.35 -16.07
C PRO A 4 7.50 -21.94 -15.71
N ILE A 5 7.37 -23.26 -15.81
CA ILE A 5 6.15 -23.98 -15.45
C ILE A 5 6.12 -24.15 -13.93
N ILE A 6 5.14 -23.53 -13.28
CA ILE A 6 4.84 -23.78 -11.86
C ILE A 6 3.91 -25.00 -11.73
N GLY A 7 4.22 -25.88 -10.79
CA GLY A 7 3.42 -27.08 -10.54
C GLY A 7 2.06 -26.76 -9.90
N ALA A 8 1.12 -27.72 -9.91
CA ALA A 8 -0.18 -27.56 -9.25
C ALA A 8 -0.03 -27.33 -7.74
N ASP A 9 0.85 -28.09 -7.09
CA ASP A 9 1.13 -27.96 -5.65
C ASP A 9 1.80 -26.63 -5.33
N GLU A 10 2.77 -26.21 -6.16
CA GLU A 10 3.43 -24.92 -6.04
C GLU A 10 2.43 -23.76 -6.17
N ARG A 11 1.53 -23.82 -7.16
CA ARG A 11 0.45 -22.84 -7.34
C ARG A 11 -0.50 -22.79 -6.14
N LEU A 12 -0.81 -23.93 -5.53
CA LEU A 12 -1.67 -24.00 -4.34
C LEU A 12 -0.96 -23.51 -3.07
N ALA A 13 0.35 -23.70 -2.97
CA ALA A 13 1.17 -23.24 -1.85
C ALA A 13 1.45 -21.72 -1.87
N GLN A 14 1.22 -21.04 -3.00
CA GLN A 14 1.37 -19.58 -3.10
C GLN A 14 0.39 -18.87 -2.17
N ARG A 15 0.92 -18.24 -1.13
CA ARG A 15 0.17 -17.41 -0.19
C ARG A 15 -0.32 -16.15 -0.92
N LYS A 16 -1.64 -16.01 -1.07
CA LYS A 16 -2.28 -14.83 -1.65
C LYS A 16 -2.66 -13.85 -0.54
N GLY A 17 -2.30 -12.59 -0.71
CA GLY A 17 -2.81 -11.51 0.14
C GLY A 17 -4.30 -11.29 -0.09
N ILE A 18 -5.04 -11.03 0.99
CA ILE A 18 -6.46 -10.66 0.91
C ILE A 18 -6.55 -9.18 0.57
N LYS A 19 -7.37 -8.83 -0.42
CA LYS A 19 -7.65 -7.44 -0.79
C LYS A 19 -9.11 -7.15 -0.51
N GLY A 20 -9.37 -6.27 0.44
CA GLY A 20 -10.72 -5.84 0.83
C GLY A 20 -10.93 -4.36 0.54
N VAL A 21 -12.18 -3.98 0.30
CA VAL A 21 -12.59 -2.58 0.20
C VAL A 21 -13.79 -2.35 1.10
N ILE A 22 -13.77 -1.25 1.85
CA ILE A 22 -14.78 -0.94 2.86
C ILE A 22 -15.51 0.33 2.42
N PHE A 23 -16.83 0.23 2.28
CA PHE A 23 -17.68 1.33 1.86
C PHE A 23 -18.64 1.73 2.97
N GLY A 24 -18.96 3.03 3.03
CA GLY A 24 -19.92 3.54 4.00
C GLY A 24 -19.90 5.06 4.10
N ARG A 25 -21.00 5.61 4.62
CA ARG A 25 -21.16 7.05 4.87
C ARG A 25 -20.07 7.59 5.81
N SER A 26 -19.86 8.91 5.79
CA SER A 26 -18.97 9.56 6.77
C SER A 26 -19.46 9.29 8.20
N GLY A 27 -18.54 9.15 9.15
CA GLY A 27 -18.85 8.91 10.56
C GLY A 27 -19.34 7.51 10.92
N ILE A 28 -19.42 6.55 9.98
CA ILE A 28 -19.91 5.18 10.25
C ILE A 28 -18.85 4.25 10.91
N GLY A 29 -17.64 4.77 11.18
CA GLY A 29 -16.57 4.00 11.84
C GLY A 29 -15.62 3.23 10.92
N LYS A 30 -15.46 3.64 9.64
CA LYS A 30 -14.50 3.00 8.71
C LYS A 30 -13.07 3.06 9.25
N THR A 31 -12.59 4.25 9.57
CA THR A 31 -11.26 4.49 10.12
C THR A 31 -11.08 3.84 11.48
N SER A 32 -12.14 3.79 12.30
CA SER A 32 -12.13 3.13 13.61
C SER A 32 -11.87 1.62 13.55
N LEU A 33 -11.94 0.98 12.37
CA LEU A 33 -11.53 -0.42 12.21
C LEU A 33 -10.03 -0.63 12.46
N LEU A 34 -9.20 0.42 12.39
CA LEU A 34 -7.79 0.35 12.76
C LEU A 34 -7.58 -0.16 14.20
N TRP A 35 -8.51 0.16 15.12
CA TRP A 35 -8.49 -0.36 16.50
C TRP A 35 -8.68 -1.87 16.62
N THR A 36 -9.16 -2.53 15.55
CA THR A 36 -9.38 -3.98 15.52
C THR A 36 -8.19 -4.74 14.95
N LEU A 37 -7.19 -4.03 14.42
CA LEU A 37 -5.99 -4.61 13.81
C LEU A 37 -4.82 -4.63 14.80
N ASN A 38 -3.80 -5.44 14.49
CA ASN A 38 -2.54 -5.39 15.23
C ASN A 38 -1.72 -4.18 14.77
N ALA A 39 -1.66 -3.14 15.60
CA ALA A 39 -0.99 -1.88 15.26
C ALA A 39 0.50 -2.06 14.94
N SER A 40 1.19 -2.98 15.62
CA SER A 40 2.63 -3.24 15.42
C SER A 40 2.98 -3.83 14.04
N THR A 41 1.99 -4.44 13.36
CA THR A 41 2.16 -5.04 12.03
C THR A 41 1.22 -4.42 10.98
N THR A 42 0.60 -3.28 11.30
CA THR A 42 -0.28 -2.54 10.37
C THR A 42 0.34 -1.21 10.00
N LEU A 43 0.46 -0.97 8.69
CA LEU A 43 0.82 0.34 8.16
C LEU A 43 -0.46 1.10 7.78
N PHE A 44 -0.64 2.29 8.34
CA PHE A 44 -1.75 3.17 8.00
C PHE A 44 -1.35 4.18 6.92
N LEU A 45 -2.03 4.18 5.77
CA LEU A 45 -1.94 5.25 4.76
C LEU A 45 -3.11 6.20 4.96
N ASP A 46 -2.84 7.35 5.55
CA ASP A 46 -3.83 8.38 5.87
C ASP A 46 -3.79 9.52 4.84
N LEU A 47 -4.75 9.49 3.92
CA LEU A 47 -4.97 10.50 2.90
C LEU A 47 -6.04 11.53 3.32
N GLU A 48 -6.99 11.14 4.17
CA GLU A 48 -8.07 12.03 4.62
C GLU A 48 -7.66 12.94 5.80
N ALA A 49 -6.49 12.70 6.41
CA ALA A 49 -6.10 13.31 7.68
C ALA A 49 -7.10 13.00 8.79
N GLY A 50 -7.54 11.74 8.87
CA GLY A 50 -8.57 11.24 9.77
C GLY A 50 -8.15 11.10 11.23
N ASP A 51 -7.31 12.00 11.72
CA ASP A 51 -6.58 11.91 12.99
C ASP A 51 -7.50 11.66 14.21
N LEU A 52 -8.70 12.23 14.21
CA LEU A 52 -9.64 12.12 15.33
C LEU A 52 -10.17 10.69 15.55
N ALA A 53 -10.33 9.88 14.49
CA ALA A 53 -10.91 8.54 14.63
C ALA A 53 -9.92 7.51 15.23
N VAL A 54 -8.63 7.86 15.23
CA VAL A 54 -7.51 7.03 15.71
C VAL A 54 -6.60 7.79 16.67
N GLU A 55 -7.12 8.85 17.30
CA GLU A 55 -6.39 9.63 18.28
C GLU A 55 -5.92 8.72 19.43
N GLY A 56 -4.62 8.76 19.74
CA GLY A 56 -4.00 7.93 20.77
C GLY A 56 -3.68 6.49 20.34
N LEU A 57 -4.00 6.07 19.11
CA LEU A 57 -3.55 4.79 18.58
C LEU A 57 -2.08 4.88 18.14
N GLU A 58 -1.21 4.11 18.77
CA GLU A 58 0.20 4.00 18.38
C GLU A 58 0.35 3.13 17.12
N ILE A 59 0.20 3.74 15.95
CA ILE A 59 0.29 3.07 14.65
C ILE A 59 1.20 3.83 13.68
N ASP A 60 2.05 3.08 12.99
CA ASP A 60 2.91 3.64 11.94
C ASP A 60 2.05 4.18 10.79
N THR A 61 2.28 5.43 10.41
CA THR A 61 1.41 6.16 9.48
C THR A 61 2.20 6.87 8.38
N LEU A 62 1.74 6.74 7.13
CA LEU A 62 2.19 7.53 5.97
C LEU A 62 1.07 8.46 5.52
N ARG A 63 1.42 9.70 5.16
CA ARG A 63 0.46 10.74 4.76
C ARG A 63 0.78 11.32 3.38
N PRO A 64 0.53 10.60 2.28
CA PRO A 64 0.71 11.15 0.94
C PRO A 64 -0.27 12.31 0.71
N ARG A 65 0.23 13.37 0.07
CA ARG A 65 -0.52 14.59 -0.26
C ARG A 65 -0.69 14.78 -1.76
N THR A 66 0.13 14.13 -2.57
CA THR A 66 0.08 14.22 -4.04
C THR A 66 -0.20 12.87 -4.70
N TRP A 67 -0.68 12.90 -5.94
CA TRP A 67 -0.81 11.67 -6.72
C TRP A 67 0.53 10.99 -6.99
N LYS A 68 1.60 11.78 -7.17
CA LYS A 68 2.96 11.25 -7.31
C LYS A 68 3.33 10.44 -6.08
N GLU A 69 3.17 10.99 -4.88
CA GLU A 69 3.47 10.26 -3.63
C GLU A 69 2.61 9.01 -3.46
N CYS A 70 1.33 9.05 -3.86
CA CYS A 70 0.49 7.85 -3.85
C CYS A 70 1.09 6.74 -4.72
N ARG A 71 1.60 7.07 -5.92
CA ARG A 71 2.27 6.10 -6.81
C ARG A 71 3.62 5.66 -6.27
N ASP A 72 4.40 6.57 -5.70
CA ASP A 72 5.70 6.29 -5.10
C ASP A 72 5.53 5.28 -3.94
N PHE A 73 4.59 5.50 -3.02
CA PHE A 73 4.32 4.52 -1.95
C PHE A 73 3.77 3.20 -2.48
N ALA A 74 2.88 3.23 -3.48
CA ALA A 74 2.34 2.01 -4.06
C ALA A 74 3.44 1.12 -4.70
N VAL A 75 4.41 1.71 -5.42
CA VAL A 75 5.54 0.94 -5.98
C VAL A 75 6.49 0.49 -4.87
N PHE A 76 6.72 1.31 -3.85
CA PHE A 76 7.61 0.95 -2.73
C PHE A 76 7.06 -0.23 -1.92
N ILE A 77 5.75 -0.27 -1.69
CA ILE A 77 5.06 -1.35 -0.96
C ILE A 77 4.89 -2.59 -1.85
N GLY A 78 4.47 -2.41 -3.10
CA GLY A 78 4.09 -3.51 -4.00
C GLY A 78 5.23 -4.10 -4.82
N GLY A 79 6.37 -3.40 -4.89
CA GLY A 79 7.45 -3.71 -5.81
C GLY A 79 7.18 -3.23 -7.25
N PRO A 80 8.19 -3.34 -8.12
CA PRO A 80 8.07 -3.00 -9.53
C PRO A 80 7.23 -4.03 -10.29
N ASN A 81 6.65 -3.61 -11.41
CA ASN A 81 6.09 -4.51 -12.41
C ASN A 81 7.11 -4.72 -13.53
N PRO A 82 7.73 -5.92 -13.65
CA PRO A 82 8.78 -6.18 -14.64
C PRO A 82 8.32 -6.09 -16.11
N ALA A 83 7.01 -6.08 -16.36
CA ALA A 83 6.47 -5.97 -17.72
C ALA A 83 6.41 -4.53 -18.24
N LEU A 84 6.68 -3.54 -17.39
CA LEU A 84 6.59 -2.12 -17.74
C LEU A 84 7.93 -1.58 -18.23
N ARG A 85 7.87 -0.68 -19.21
CA ARG A 85 9.04 0.06 -19.72
C ARG A 85 9.51 1.08 -18.68
N GLU A 86 10.78 1.45 -18.75
CA GLU A 86 11.43 2.34 -17.76
C GLU A 86 10.68 3.66 -17.56
N ASP A 87 10.10 4.23 -18.61
CA ASP A 87 9.37 5.50 -18.61
C ASP A 87 7.96 5.41 -18.00
N GLN A 88 7.48 4.20 -17.69
CA GLN A 88 6.13 4.00 -17.17
C GLN A 88 6.12 3.99 -15.63
N PRO A 89 5.05 4.53 -14.99
CA PRO A 89 4.85 4.37 -13.56
C PRO A 89 4.83 2.89 -13.16
N TYR A 90 5.40 2.57 -12.00
CA TYR A 90 5.57 1.21 -11.46
C TYR A 90 6.61 0.33 -12.19
N SER A 91 7.41 0.89 -13.10
CA SER A 91 8.55 0.18 -13.70
C SER A 91 9.66 -0.11 -12.68
N GLN A 92 10.64 -0.93 -13.08
CA GLN A 92 11.86 -1.15 -12.29
C GLN A 92 12.59 0.18 -12.02
N ALA A 93 12.73 1.03 -13.04
CA ALA A 93 13.36 2.33 -12.89
C ALA A 93 12.62 3.24 -11.89
N HIS A 94 11.28 3.23 -11.90
CA HIS A 94 10.48 3.97 -10.91
C HIS A 94 10.69 3.42 -9.49
N PHE A 95 10.73 2.09 -9.32
CA PHE A 95 11.00 1.48 -8.02
C PHE A 95 12.40 1.83 -7.51
N ASP A 96 13.43 1.72 -8.35
CA ASP A 96 14.81 2.02 -7.97
C ASP A 96 14.97 3.50 -7.58
N GLU A 97 14.33 4.41 -8.31
CA GLU A 97 14.27 5.85 -7.98
C GLU A 97 13.64 6.07 -6.60
N VAL A 98 12.52 5.40 -6.32
CA VAL A 98 11.81 5.50 -5.04
C VAL A 98 12.62 4.88 -3.91
N CYS A 99 13.26 3.72 -4.10
CA CYS A 99 14.18 3.13 -3.12
C CYS A 99 15.39 4.05 -2.85
N GLY A 100 15.91 4.74 -3.86
CA GLY A 100 16.94 5.76 -3.67
C GLY A 100 16.50 6.93 -2.78
N ARG A 101 15.20 7.25 -2.76
CA ARG A 101 14.62 8.33 -1.94
C ARG A 101 14.14 7.87 -0.55
N TYR A 102 13.50 6.71 -0.47
CA TYR A 102 12.85 6.19 0.75
C TYR A 102 13.71 5.18 1.52
N GLY A 103 14.80 4.70 0.92
CA GLY A 103 15.69 3.72 1.52
C GLY A 103 15.31 2.27 1.17
N ASP A 104 15.76 1.35 2.01
CA ASP A 104 15.61 -0.09 1.77
C ASP A 104 14.14 -0.54 1.92
N PRO A 105 13.51 -1.12 0.88
CA PRO A 105 12.14 -1.61 0.95
C PRO A 105 11.95 -2.77 1.93
N THR A 106 13.02 -3.41 2.42
CA THR A 106 12.92 -4.47 3.45
C THR A 106 12.26 -3.98 4.75
N VAL A 107 12.26 -2.67 5.01
CA VAL A 107 11.53 -2.05 6.14
C VAL A 107 10.02 -2.32 6.08
N MET A 108 9.47 -2.61 4.90
CA MET A 108 8.07 -3.00 4.74
C MET A 108 7.78 -4.42 5.22
N GLY A 109 8.80 -5.27 5.39
CA GLY A 109 8.67 -6.66 5.79
C GLY A 109 8.07 -6.88 7.19
N LYS A 110 8.02 -5.84 8.03
CA LYS A 110 7.35 -5.91 9.35
C LYS A 110 5.83 -5.79 9.27
N TYR A 111 5.27 -5.29 8.17
CA TYR A 111 3.84 -5.04 8.04
C TYR A 111 3.15 -6.21 7.34
N GLU A 112 2.10 -6.73 7.97
CA GLU A 112 1.22 -7.75 7.40
C GLU A 112 -0.02 -7.12 6.75
N THR A 113 -0.41 -5.94 7.22
CA THR A 113 -1.60 -5.22 6.75
C THR A 113 -1.23 -3.79 6.33
N VAL A 114 -1.76 -3.37 5.20
CA VAL A 114 -1.75 -1.97 4.77
C VAL A 114 -3.19 -1.47 4.74
N PHE A 115 -3.52 -0.56 5.64
CA PHE A 115 -4.84 0.06 5.72
C PHE A 115 -4.80 1.41 5.02
N ILE A 116 -5.68 1.63 4.04
CA ILE A 116 -5.66 2.84 3.19
C ILE A 116 -6.94 3.63 3.43
N ASP A 117 -6.84 4.81 4.02
CA ASP A 117 -7.97 5.71 4.28
C ASP A 117 -7.72 7.13 3.72
N SER A 118 -8.27 7.54 2.59
CA SER A 118 -9.22 6.81 1.74
C SER A 118 -8.80 6.80 0.27
N ILE A 119 -9.25 5.75 -0.42
CA ILE A 119 -9.16 5.67 -1.88
C ILE A 119 -9.96 6.78 -2.58
N THR A 120 -10.91 7.42 -1.90
CA THR A 120 -11.66 8.56 -2.45
C THR A 120 -10.77 9.78 -2.61
N VAL A 121 -9.85 10.05 -1.68
CA VAL A 121 -8.88 11.15 -1.83
C VAL A 121 -7.86 10.82 -2.92
N ALA A 122 -7.29 9.61 -2.92
CA ALA A 122 -6.38 9.16 -3.97
C ALA A 122 -7.02 9.30 -5.37
N GLY A 123 -8.29 8.93 -5.51
CA GLY A 123 -9.05 9.04 -6.75
C GLY A 123 -9.34 10.47 -7.19
N ARG A 124 -9.27 11.48 -6.30
CA ARG A 124 -9.31 12.89 -6.71
C ARG A 124 -7.95 13.40 -7.12
N LEU A 125 -6.91 13.02 -6.38
CA LEU A 125 -5.53 13.41 -6.66
C LEU A 125 -5.09 12.93 -8.05
N CYS A 126 -5.55 11.77 -8.52
CA CYS A 126 -5.12 11.22 -9.81
C CYS A 126 -5.53 12.03 -11.04
N PHE A 127 -6.45 12.99 -10.90
CA PHE A 127 -6.89 13.90 -11.97
C PHE A 127 -6.29 15.31 -11.86
N GLN A 128 -5.44 15.55 -10.85
CA GLN A 128 -4.68 16.81 -10.68
C GLN A 128 -3.30 16.68 -11.32
#